data_AF-A0A2L2ZB79-F1
#
_entry.id   AF-A0A2L2ZB79-F1
#
_cell.length_a   1.000
_cell.length_b   1.000
_cell.length_c   1.000
_cell.angle_alpha   90.00
_cell.angle_beta   90.00
_cell.angle_gamma   90.00
#
_symmetry.space_group_name_H-M   'P 1'
#
loop_
_entity.id
_entity.type
_entity.pdbx_description
1 polymer ?
#
loop_
_entity_poly.entity_id
_entity_poly.type
_entity_poly.pdbx_seq_one_letter_code
_entity_poly.pdbx_strand_id
1 'polypeptide(L)' 'KGDSGGPLFIETHGNYYLIGMTSMGPSQCDIGIPTLFSKIPLFMSFFMSHSDYIGQDCYWSLLKDCLR' A
#
# COMPACT_ATOMS: atom_id res chain seq x y z
N LYS A 1 5.08 0.15 -19.67
CA LYS A 1 5.12 -0.91 -18.64
C LYS A 1 6.43 -0.76 -17.88
N GLY A 2 6.37 -0.69 -16.54
CA GLY A 2 7.54 -0.45 -15.69
C GLY A 2 7.19 -0.16 -14.23
N ASP A 3 5.92 0.17 -13.94
CA ASP A 3 5.47 0.61 -12.61
C ASP A 3 5.15 -0.54 -11.63
N SER A 4 5.33 -1.80 -12.03
CA SER A 4 5.16 -2.95 -11.14
C SER A 4 6.14 -2.85 -9.96
N GLY A 5 5.62 -3.02 -8.75
CA GLY A 5 6.37 -2.77 -7.51
C GLY A 5 6.33 -1.31 -7.03
N GLY A 6 5.76 -0.40 -7.82
CA GLY A 6 5.60 1.01 -7.44
C GLY A 6 4.59 1.22 -6.30
N PRO A 7 4.70 2.33 -5.55
CA PRO A 7 3.87 2.56 -4.37
C PRO A 7 2.50 3.15 -4.71
N LEU A 8 1.48 2.77 -3.94
CA LEU A 8 0.19 3.46 -3.84
C LEU A 8 0.08 4.07 -2.44
N PHE A 9 0.03 5.40 -2.40
CA PHE A 9 -0.11 6.18 -1.16
C PHE A 9 -1.51 6.76 -1.01
N ILE A 10 -1.91 6.98 0.24
CA ILE A 10 -2.98 7.91 0.59
C ILE A 10 -2.40 9.02 1.46
N GLU A 11 -2.95 10.22 1.33
CA GLU A 11 -2.62 11.34 2.20
C GLU A 11 -3.69 11.48 3.29
N THR A 12 -3.25 11.51 4.55
CA THR A 12 -4.14 11.75 5.69
C THR A 12 -3.46 12.73 6.65
N HIS A 13 -4.09 13.88 6.87
CA HIS A 13 -3.56 14.94 7.74
C HIS A 13 -2.12 15.35 7.39
N GLY A 14 -1.81 15.54 6.10
CA GLY A 14 -0.48 15.93 5.63
C GLY A 14 0.59 14.82 5.68
N ASN A 15 0.21 13.60 6.04
CA ASN A 15 1.10 12.44 6.07
C ASN A 15 0.73 11.46 4.96
N TYR A 16 1.73 10.85 4.31
CA TYR A 16 1.53 9.85 3.26
C TYR A 16 1.71 8.43 3.81
N TYR A 17 0.69 7.59 3.62
CA TYR A 17 0.67 6.21 4.06
C TYR A 17 0.73 5.27 2.88
N LEU A 18 1.70 4.35 2.86
CA LEU A 18 1.78 3.30 1.86
C LEU A 18 0.68 2.26 2.13
N ILE A 19 -0.28 2.15 1.22
CA ILE A 19 -1.42 1.22 1.35
C ILE A 19 -1.43 0.11 0.32
N GLY A 20 -0.72 0.31 -0.79
CA GLY A 20 -0.68 -0.65 -1.88
C GLY A 20 0.65 -0.64 -2.61
N MET A 21 0.87 -1.70 -3.37
CA MET A 21 2.00 -1.82 -4.29
C MET A 21 1.50 -2.35 -5.62
N THR A 22 1.84 -1.68 -6.72
CA THR A 22 1.36 -2.02 -8.06
C THR A 22 1.74 -3.46 -8.40
N SER A 23 0.76 -4.30 -8.70
CA SER A 23 0.98 -5.70 -9.05
C SER A 23 0.79 -5.91 -10.55
N MET A 24 -0.45 -5.78 -11.01
CA MET A 24 -0.83 -6.02 -12.40
C MET A 24 -1.94 -5.08 -12.83
N GLY A 25 -2.00 -4.80 -14.11
CA GLY A 25 -3.02 -3.93 -14.67
C GLY A 25 -3.10 -4.12 -16.18
N PRO A 26 -4.10 -3.49 -16.81
CA PRO A 26 -4.24 -3.54 -18.26
C PRO A 26 -3.01 -2.94 -18.96
N SER A 27 -2.76 -3.38 -20.20
CA SER A 27 -1.68 -2.82 -21.03
C SER A 27 -1.98 -1.41 -21.54
N GLN A 28 -3.26 -1.04 -21.56
CA GLN A 28 -3.77 0.26 -22.01
C GLN A 28 -4.46 0.95 -20.82
N CYS A 29 -4.25 2.26 -20.69
CA CYS A 29 -5.00 3.09 -19.73
C CYS A 29 -6.46 3.25 -20.18
N ASP A 30 -7.35 3.58 -19.24
CA ASP A 30 -8.73 4.04 -19.51
C ASP A 30 -9.70 3.05 -20.20
N ILE A 31 -9.42 1.75 -20.13
CA ILE A 31 -10.33 0.71 -20.66
C ILE A 31 -11.39 0.24 -19.64
N GLY A 32 -11.57 0.97 -18.54
CA GLY A 32 -12.51 0.62 -17.46
C GLY A 32 -12.10 -0.58 -16.59
N ILE A 33 -10.91 -1.15 -16.80
CA ILE A 33 -10.35 -2.20 -15.95
C ILE A 33 -9.36 -1.56 -14.96
N PRO A 34 -9.55 -1.74 -13.64
CA PRO A 34 -8.66 -1.15 -12.66
C PRO A 34 -7.29 -1.84 -12.63
N THR A 35 -6.27 -1.09 -12.23
CA THR A 35 -4.99 -1.65 -11.80
C THR A 35 -5.16 -2.33 -10.45
N LEU A 36 -4.59 -3.52 -10.30
CA LEU A 36 -4.58 -4.30 -9.08
C LEU A 36 -3.31 -4.02 -8.27
N PHE A 37 -3.51 -3.82 -6.96
CA PHE A 37 -2.45 -3.55 -6.00
C PHE A 37 -2.41 -4.63 -4.93
N SER A 38 -1.20 -5.03 -4.52
CA SER A 38 -1.02 -5.82 -3.30
C SER A 38 -1.36 -4.97 -2.09
N LYS A 39 -2.27 -5.43 -1.23
CA LYS A 39 -2.69 -4.69 -0.03
C LYS A 39 -1.63 -4.76 1.07
N ILE A 40 -0.79 -3.73 1.15
CA ILE A 40 0.38 -3.66 2.03
C ILE A 40 0.08 -3.93 3.51
N PRO A 41 -1.03 -3.44 4.10
CA PRO A 41 -1.36 -3.75 5.49
C PRO A 41 -1.45 -5.26 5.79
N LEU A 42 -1.81 -6.12 4.83
CA LEU A 42 -1.87 -7.57 5.05
C LEU A 42 -0.50 -8.24 5.23
N PHE A 43 0.57 -7.59 4.77
CA PHE A 43 1.94 -8.14 4.80
C PHE A 43 2.78 -7.58 5.96
N MET A 44 2.20 -6.77 6.83
CA MET A 44 2.95 -6.14 7.93
C MET A 44 3.63 -7.15 8.85
N SER A 45 2.98 -8.26 9.18
CA SER A 45 3.59 -9.32 10.01
C SER A 45 4.83 -9.93 9.35
N PHE A 46 4.81 -10.09 8.02
CA PHE A 46 5.97 -10.55 7.26
C PHE A 46 7.09 -9.51 7.30
N PHE A 47 6.80 -8.24 7.04
CA PHE A 47 7.83 -7.19 7.09
C PHE A 47 8.44 -7.04 8.48
N MET A 48 7.63 -7.07 9.54
CA MET A 48 8.10 -6.97 10.93
C MET A 48 8.99 -8.14 11.34
N SER A 49 8.79 -9.32 10.76
CA SER A 49 9.63 -10.50 11.03
C SER A 49 10.89 -10.58 10.18
N HIS A 50 10.99 -9.77 9.11
CA HIS A 50 12.08 -9.85 8.13
C HIS A 50 12.76 -8.50 7.87
N SER A 51 12.52 -7.49 8.69
CA SER A 51 13.19 -6.20 8.63
C SER A 51 13.61 -5.74 10.02
N ASP A 52 14.73 -5.01 10.11
CA ASP A 52 15.26 -4.49 11.38
C ASP A 52 14.45 -3.28 11.92
N TYR A 53 13.24 -3.05 11.41
CA TYR A 53 12.47 -1.83 11.68
C TYR A 53 11.63 -1.92 12.96
N ILE A 54 11.90 -1.02 13.90
CA ILE A 54 11.14 -0.83 15.15
C ILE A 54 10.15 0.33 14.95
N GLY A 55 8.88 0.04 14.71
CA GLY A 55 7.86 1.08 14.56
C GLY A 55 6.45 0.53 14.38
N GLN A 56 5.86 0.02 15.47
CA GLN A 56 4.65 -0.80 15.40
C GLN A 56 3.37 -0.12 15.92
N ASP A 57 3.47 0.96 16.69
CA ASP A 57 2.30 1.41 17.46
C ASP A 57 1.35 2.36 16.71
N CYS A 58 1.84 3.18 15.77
CA CYS A 58 0.99 4.15 15.07
C CYS A 58 0.32 3.61 13.78
N TYR A 59 0.99 2.74 13.02
CA TYR A 59 0.52 2.36 11.67
C TYR A 59 -0.85 1.66 11.70
N TRP A 60 -1.04 0.73 12.64
CA TRP A 60 -2.30 -0.02 12.78
C TRP A 60 -3.45 0.79 13.39
N SER A 61 -3.14 1.77 14.23
CA SER A 61 -4.15 2.66 14.81
C SER A 61 -4.71 3.59 13.72
N LEU A 62 -3.82 4.24 12.94
CA LEU A 62 -4.18 5.19 11.88
C LEU A 62 -4.89 4.53 10.68
N LEU A 63 -4.49 3.31 10.30
CA LEU A 63 -5.12 2.62 9.15
C LEU A 63 -6.55 2.15 9.41
N LYS A 64 -6.89 1.83 10.66
CA LYS A 64 -8.28 1.47 11.01
C LYS A 64 -9.22 2.66 10.86
N ASP A 65 -8.73 3.87 11.16
CA ASP A 65 -9.49 5.10 10.98
C ASP A 65 -9.55 5.54 9.51
N CYS A 66 -8.53 5.21 8.71
CA CYS A 66 -8.45 5.63 7.31
C CYS A 66 -9.13 4.68 6.30
N LEU A 67 -9.37 3.42 6.67
CA LEU A 67 -10.05 2.42 5.83
C LEU A 67 -11.53 2.23 6.21
N ARG A 68 -12.11 3.19 6.93
CA ARG A 68 -13.53 3.21 7.28
C ARG A 68 -14.37 3.94 6.22
#